data_AF-A0A5K1F699-F1
#
_entry.id   AF-A0A5K1F699-F1
#
_cell.length_a   1.000
_cell.length_b   1.000
_cell.length_c   1.000
_cell.angle_alpha   90.00
_cell.angle_beta   90.00
_cell.angle_gamma   90.00
#
_symmetry.space_group_name_H-M   'P 1'
#
loop_
_entity.id
_entity.type
_entity.pdbx_description
1 polymer ?
#
loop_
_entity_poly.entity_id
_entity_poly.type
_entity_poly.pdbx_seq_one_letter_code
_entity_poly.pdbx_strand_id
1 'polypeptide(L)' 'MSIDEQTNRLFRIRRTIMHMLRDRGYVVGDGEIKMSKTEFIHKYGEEAKREDLIISKYKRNDPNER' A
#
# COMPACT_ATOMS: atom_id res chain seq x y z
N MET A 1 -13.02 8.04 16.60
CA MET A 1 -11.75 7.96 15.84
C MET A 1 -11.89 8.94 14.68
N SER A 2 -11.06 9.99 14.62
CA SER A 2 -11.17 11.02 13.56
C SER A 2 -10.84 10.43 12.18
N ILE A 3 -11.36 11.01 11.10
CA ILE A 3 -11.02 10.63 9.71
C ILE A 3 -9.51 10.70 9.50
N ASP A 4 -8.85 11.77 9.99
CA ASP A 4 -7.40 11.92 9.95
C ASP A 4 -6.64 10.78 10.64
N GLU A 5 -7.16 10.30 11.76
CA GLU A 5 -6.55 9.22 12.54
C GLU A 5 -6.66 7.88 11.79
N GLN A 6 -7.81 7.63 11.16
CA GLN A 6 -8.04 6.46 10.32
C GLN A 6 -7.14 6.48 9.08
N THR A 7 -7.07 7.61 8.38
CA THR A 7 -6.22 7.80 7.20
C THR A 7 -4.75 7.64 7.55
N ASN A 8 -4.29 8.19 8.68
CA ASN A 8 -2.94 7.98 9.19
C ASN A 8 -2.64 6.50 9.47
N ARG A 9 -3.58 5.79 10.09
CA ARG A 9 -3.43 4.37 10.40
C ARG A 9 -3.35 3.53 9.12
N LEU A 10 -4.24 3.78 8.16
CA LEU A 10 -4.26 3.08 6.87
C LEU A 10 -3.00 3.35 6.06
N PHE A 11 -2.52 4.58 6.02
CA PHE A 11 -1.24 4.94 5.40
C PHE A 11 -0.07 4.14 5.98
N ARG A 12 0.03 4.06 7.31
CA ARG A 12 1.09 3.28 7.98
C ARG A 12 1.00 1.79 7.66
N ILE A 13 -0.21 1.21 7.73
CA ILE A 13 -0.45 -0.19 7.40
C ILE A 13 -0.03 -0.48 5.96
N ARG A 14 -0.47 0.36 5.01
CA ARG A 14 -0.14 0.26 3.58
C ARG A 14 1.37 0.26 3.37
N ARG A 15 2.09 1.19 4.00
CA ARG A 15 3.55 1.31 3.91
C ARG A 15 4.25 0.03 4.42
N THR A 16 3.85 -0.45 5.60
CA THR A 16 4.41 -1.69 6.17
C THR A 16 4.15 -2.90 5.26
N ILE A 17 2.95 -3.02 4.71
CA ILE A 17 2.62 -4.10 3.77
C ILE A 17 3.48 -4.02 2.50
N MET A 18 3.72 -2.82 1.95
CA MET A 18 4.59 -2.68 0.78
C MET A 18 6.04 -3.08 1.06
N HIS A 19 6.59 -2.73 2.22
CA HIS A 19 7.88 -3.23 2.65
C HIS A 19 7.87 -4.76 2.78
N MET A 20 6.87 -5.32 3.45
CA MET A 20 6.73 -6.76 3.64
C MET A 20 6.63 -7.53 2.30
N LEU A 21 5.87 -7.01 1.34
CA LEU A 21 5.74 -7.61 0.01
C LEU A 21 7.09 -7.62 -0.72
N ARG A 22 7.82 -6.49 -0.72
CA ARG A 22 9.16 -6.41 -1.32
C ARG A 22 10.10 -7.43 -0.67
N ASP A 23 10.14 -7.46 0.66
CA ASP A 23 11.04 -8.33 1.41
C ASP A 23 10.73 -9.83 1.18
N ARG A 24 9.46 -10.16 0.84
CA ARG A 24 9.02 -11.51 0.43
C ARG A 24 9.23 -11.84 -1.06
N GLY A 25 9.84 -10.94 -1.83
CA GLY A 25 10.13 -11.14 -3.26
C GLY A 25 9.00 -10.78 -4.22
N TYR A 26 7.97 -10.06 -3.75
CA TYR A 26 6.96 -9.47 -4.64
C TYR A 26 7.53 -8.26 -5.40
N VAL A 27 6.99 -8.02 -6.60
CA VAL A 27 7.34 -6.87 -7.43
C VAL A 27 6.69 -5.62 -6.83
N VAL A 28 7.49 -4.86 -6.08
CA VAL A 28 7.09 -3.56 -5.53
C VAL A 28 8.05 -2.49 -6.06
N GLY A 29 7.50 -1.40 -6.59
CA GLY A 29 8.31 -0.28 -7.07
C GLY A 29 8.77 0.63 -5.92
N ASP A 30 9.95 1.23 -6.05
CA ASP A 30 10.49 2.16 -5.03
C ASP A 30 9.57 3.35 -4.76
N GLY A 31 8.87 3.84 -5.80
CA GLY A 31 7.87 4.90 -5.65
C GLY A 31 6.68 4.52 -4.78
N GLU A 32 6.29 3.23 -4.76
CA GLU A 32 5.19 2.75 -3.91
C GLU A 32 5.60 2.64 -2.44
N ILE A 33 6.88 2.38 -2.18
CA ILE A 33 7.44 2.30 -0.84
C ILE A 33 7.69 3.70 -0.27
N LYS A 34 8.20 4.60 -1.10
CA LYS A 34 8.55 5.98 -0.72
C LYS A 34 7.36 6.94 -0.76
N MET A 35 6.17 6.46 -1.13
CA MET A 35 4.94 7.25 -1.17
C MET A 35 4.73 8.04 0.14
N SER A 36 4.47 9.33 -0.02
CA SER A 36 4.15 10.26 1.06
C SER A 36 2.67 10.16 1.45
N LYS A 37 2.32 10.70 2.62
CA LYS A 37 0.92 10.76 3.08
C LYS A 37 0.07 11.61 2.12
N THR A 38 0.62 12.71 1.60
CA THR A 38 -0.10 13.59 0.67
C THR A 38 -0.43 12.87 -0.64
N GLU A 39 0.52 12.11 -1.20
CA GLU A 39 0.27 11.28 -2.39
C GLU A 39 -0.73 10.17 -2.11
N PHE A 40 -0.70 9.59 -0.92
CA PHE A 40 -1.69 8.60 -0.48
C PHE A 40 -3.11 9.20 -0.45
N ILE A 41 -3.28 10.38 0.15
CA ILE A 41 -4.57 11.08 0.19
C ILE A 41 -5.01 11.47 -1.22
N HIS A 42 -4.10 11.95 -2.06
CA HIS A 42 -4.44 12.31 -3.44
C HIS A 42 -4.93 11.09 -4.25
N LYS A 43 -4.37 9.91 -3.98
CA LYS A 43 -4.72 8.67 -4.70
C LYS A 43 -5.98 7.99 -4.17
N TYR A 44 -6.19 7.98 -2.86
CA TYR A 44 -7.25 7.21 -2.20
C TYR A 44 -8.35 8.06 -1.56
N GLY A 45 -8.20 9.39 -1.59
CA GLY A 45 -9.10 10.34 -0.93
C GLY A 45 -8.77 10.58 0.55
N GLU A 46 -9.38 11.62 1.12
CA GLU A 46 -9.27 11.92 2.56
C GLU A 46 -9.97 10.87 3.43
N GLU A 47 -11.04 10.26 2.90
CA GLU A 47 -11.81 9.17 3.53
C GLU A 47 -11.46 7.80 2.91
N ALA A 48 -10.17 7.49 2.82
CA ALA A 48 -9.71 6.22 2.27
C ALA A 48 -10.36 5.03 3.01
N LYS A 49 -11.06 4.15 2.28
CA LYS A 49 -11.63 2.93 2.87
C LYS A 49 -10.67 1.77 2.72
N ARG A 50 -10.88 0.75 3.55
CA ARG A 50 -10.08 -0.48 3.51
C ARG A 50 -10.27 -1.25 2.22
N GLU A 51 -11.47 -1.19 1.66
CA GLU A 51 -11.88 -1.81 0.39
C GLU A 51 -11.10 -1.22 -0.80
N ASP A 52 -10.76 0.07 -0.74
CA ASP A 52 -9.98 0.74 -1.79
C ASP A 52 -8.48 0.38 -1.75
N LEU A 53 -8.04 -0.28 -0.68
CA LEU A 53 -6.64 -0.65 -0.43
C LEU A 53 -6.34 -2.11 -0.77
N ILE A 54 -7.12 -2.73 -1.66
CA ILE A 54 -6.84 -4.06 -2.18
C ILE A 54 -5.57 -4.02 -3.05
N ILE A 55 -4.62 -4.91 -2.75
CA ILE A 55 -3.30 -4.94 -3.39
C ILE A 55 -3.11 -6.32 -4.00
N SER A 56 -3.00 -6.37 -5.32
CA SER A 56 -2.54 -7.56 -6.04
C SER A 56 -1.18 -7.25 -6.66
N LYS A 57 -0.18 -8.08 -6.36
CA LYS A 57 1.19 -7.95 -6.86
C LYS A 57 1.71 -9.32 -7.26
N TYR A 58 2.43 -9.36 -8.37
CA TYR A 58 3.12 -10.54 -8.85
C TYR A 58 4.42 -10.77 -8.09
N LYS A 59 4.77 -12.02 -7.84
CA LYS A 59 6.03 -12.47 -7.26
C LYS A 59 7.03 -12.73 -8.37
N ARG A 60 8.26 -12.21 -8.22
CA ARG A 60 9.26 -12.19 -9.29
C ARG A 60 9.63 -13.56 -9.86
N ASN A 61 9.59 -14.59 -9.03
CA ASN A 61 10.14 -15.91 -9.36
C ASN A 61 9.07 -17.02 -9.30
N ASP A 62 7.79 -16.69 -9.36
CA ASP A 62 6.72 -17.69 -9.34
C ASP A 62 6.07 -17.82 -10.73
N PRO A 63 6.41 -18.86 -11.51
CA PRO A 63 5.82 -19.06 -12.84
C PRO A 63 4.34 -19.43 -12.79
N ASN A 64 3.77 -19.71 -11.62
CA ASN A 64 2.34 -20.02 -11.44
C ASN A 64 1.49 -18.83 -10.95
N GLU A 65 2.07 -17.67 -10.63
CA GLU A 65 1.28 -16.50 -10.26
C GLU A 65 0.80 -15.73 -11.51
N ARG A 66 -0.50 -15.83 -11.82
CA ARG A 66 -1.23 -14.99 -12.79
C ARG A 66 -2.45 -14.36 -12.14
#